data_AF-A0A7W5E034-F1
#
_entry.id   AF-A0A7W5E034-F1
#
_cell.length_a   1.000
_cell.length_b   1.000
_cell.length_c   1.000
_cell.angle_alpha   90.00
_cell.angle_beta   90.00
_cell.angle_gamma   90.00
#
_symmetry.space_group_name_H-M   'P 1'
#
loop_
_entity.id
_entity.type
_entity.pdbx_description
1 polymer ?
#
loop_
_entity_poly.entity_id
_entity_poly.type
_entity_poly.pdbx_seq_one_letter_code
_entity_poly.pdbx_strand_id
1 'polypeptide(L)'
;MDAPHRYRKLLAAKIHRATVTAADVNYEGSLTVPPELLEAAGIVAYESLHVWNVTRGSRLETYAIEGLPGSSDICANGAAAHLIRPGDHVILAAYAMIPESETKSHQPKLIFVNEKNEISHTGPEVPGPQMPTAADRGTGKTSDADGFKSAAARQHAFAEEC
;
A
#
# COMPACT_ATOMS: atom_id res chain seq x y z
N MET A 1 20.41 0.74 -33.80
CA MET A 1 20.57 0.10 -32.48
C MET A 1 19.52 0.72 -31.59
N ASP A 2 18.53 -0.04 -31.15
CA ASP A 2 17.52 0.46 -30.20
C ASP A 2 18.21 0.88 -28.90
N ALA A 3 17.77 2.01 -28.33
CA ALA A 3 18.24 2.45 -27.03
C ALA A 3 17.93 1.35 -25.98
N PRO A 4 18.80 1.12 -24.98
CA PRO A 4 18.54 0.09 -23.98
C PRO A 4 17.21 0.35 -23.28
N HIS A 5 16.36 -0.68 -23.20
CA HIS A 5 15.11 -0.63 -22.45
C HIS A 5 15.43 -0.33 -20.98
N ARG A 6 15.26 0.94 -20.59
CA ARG A 6 15.47 1.39 -19.21
C ARG A 6 14.21 1.09 -18.41
N TYR A 7 14.39 0.48 -17.25
CA TYR A 7 13.31 0.22 -16.29
C TYR A 7 13.58 0.96 -14.98
N ARG A 8 12.52 1.30 -14.25
CA ARG A 8 12.57 1.83 -12.89
C ARG A 8 11.82 0.92 -11.93
N LYS A 9 12.39 0.67 -10.75
CA LYS A 9 11.67 0.02 -9.64
C LYS A 9 10.71 1.05 -9.02
N LEU A 10 9.42 0.92 -9.29
CA LEU A 10 8.37 1.80 -8.76
C LEU A 10 7.46 1.04 -7.80
N LEU A 11 6.84 1.76 -6.86
CA LEU A 11 5.83 1.18 -5.97
C LEU A 11 4.68 0.66 -6.83
N ALA A 12 4.38 -0.63 -6.76
CA ALA A 12 3.26 -1.23 -7.48
C ALA A 12 1.99 -1.16 -6.64
N ALA A 13 2.11 -1.51 -5.36
CA ALA A 13 0.99 -1.50 -4.43
C ALA A 13 1.44 -1.28 -2.99
N LYS A 14 0.53 -0.79 -2.14
CA LYS A 14 0.69 -0.85 -0.69
C LYS A 14 -0.63 -1.08 0.05
N ILE A 15 -0.56 -1.84 1.14
CA ILE A 15 -1.59 -1.93 2.17
C ILE A 15 -1.11 -1.09 3.35
N HIS A 16 -1.79 0.01 3.61
CA HIS A 16 -1.37 1.04 4.54
C HIS A 16 -1.96 0.82 5.94
N ARG A 17 -1.08 0.70 6.93
CA ARG A 17 -1.39 0.63 8.38
C ARG A 17 -2.23 -0.58 8.80
N ALA A 18 -1.96 -1.74 8.21
CA ALA A 18 -2.49 -3.00 8.71
C ALA A 18 -2.01 -3.28 10.14
N THR A 19 -2.88 -3.85 10.96
CA THR A 19 -2.58 -4.31 12.33
C THR A 19 -2.12 -5.76 12.28
N VAL A 20 -0.94 -6.03 12.81
CA VAL A 20 -0.43 -7.40 12.98
C VAL A 20 -1.27 -8.12 14.04
N THR A 21 -1.85 -9.26 13.70
CA THR A 21 -2.70 -10.05 14.61
C THR A 21 -1.93 -11.15 15.31
N ALA A 22 -0.88 -11.68 14.68
CA ALA A 22 -0.09 -12.78 15.20
C ALA A 22 1.40 -12.65 14.82
N ALA A 23 2.26 -13.32 15.58
CA ALA A 23 3.65 -13.52 15.20
C ALA A 23 4.12 -14.89 15.71
N ASP A 24 4.67 -15.71 14.83
CA ASP A 24 5.14 -17.06 15.16
C ASP A 24 6.59 -17.24 14.69
N VAL A 25 7.52 -17.29 15.64
CA VAL A 25 8.95 -17.47 15.38
C VAL A 25 9.31 -18.87 14.88
N ASN A 26 8.47 -19.87 15.18
CA ASN A 26 8.74 -21.26 14.83
C ASN A 26 8.16 -21.65 13.47
N TYR A 27 7.34 -20.79 12.85
CA TYR A 27 6.76 -21.02 11.53
C TYR A 27 7.73 -20.63 10.40
N GLU A 28 7.51 -21.19 9.20
CA GLU A 28 8.29 -20.91 7.99
C GLU A 28 8.19 -19.43 7.60
N GLY A 29 9.35 -18.77 7.46
CA GLY A 29 9.43 -17.32 7.30
C GLY A 29 8.62 -16.81 6.10
N SER A 30 7.69 -15.89 6.35
CA SER A 30 6.74 -15.29 5.40
C SER A 30 5.91 -14.21 6.12
N LEU A 31 5.05 -13.51 5.38
CA LEU A 31 3.97 -12.74 5.98
C LEU A 31 2.62 -13.27 5.49
N THR A 32 1.78 -13.75 6.41
CA THR A 32 0.40 -14.13 6.11
C THR A 32 -0.46 -12.89 5.95
N VAL A 33 -1.23 -12.81 4.86
CA VAL A 33 -2.11 -11.68 4.55
C VAL A 33 -3.47 -12.21 4.05
N PRO A 34 -4.61 -11.62 4.44
CA PRO A 34 -5.91 -12.03 3.95
C PRO A 34 -5.99 -11.92 2.42
N PRO A 35 -6.59 -12.90 1.72
CA PRO A 35 -6.64 -12.92 0.27
C PRO A 35 -7.36 -11.69 -0.31
N GLU A 36 -8.36 -11.14 0.39
CA GLU A 36 -9.10 -9.94 -0.04
C GLU A 36 -8.20 -8.70 -0.09
N LEU A 37 -7.24 -8.58 0.82
CA LEU A 37 -6.27 -7.48 0.83
C LEU A 37 -5.21 -7.66 -0.26
N LEU A 38 -4.77 -8.90 -0.49
CA LEU A 38 -3.85 -9.23 -1.57
C LEU A 38 -4.48 -8.95 -2.93
N GLU A 39 -5.72 -9.40 -3.15
CA GLU A 39 -6.50 -9.14 -4.37
C GLU A 39 -6.68 -7.64 -4.60
N ALA A 40 -7.12 -6.90 -3.58
CA ALA A 40 -7.31 -5.45 -3.68
C ALA A 40 -5.99 -4.72 -4.03
N ALA A 41 -4.88 -5.14 -3.41
CA ALA A 41 -3.55 -4.60 -3.70
C ALA A 41 -2.97 -5.13 -5.03
N GLY A 42 -3.52 -6.19 -5.62
CA GLY A 42 -2.93 -6.88 -6.77
C GLY A 42 -1.59 -7.54 -6.45
N ILE A 43 -1.38 -7.97 -5.21
CA ILE A 43 -0.20 -8.70 -4.76
C ILE A 43 -0.52 -10.20 -4.83
N VAL A 44 0.40 -11.00 -5.36
CA VAL A 44 0.21 -12.46 -5.48
C VAL A 44 0.98 -13.22 -4.39
N ALA A 45 0.56 -14.45 -4.11
CA ALA A 45 1.30 -15.35 -3.23
C ALA A 45 2.75 -15.53 -3.70
N TYR A 46 3.69 -15.55 -2.75
CA TYR A 46 5.14 -15.62 -2.97
C TYR A 46 5.78 -14.39 -3.65
N GLU A 47 5.04 -13.30 -3.85
CA GLU A 47 5.60 -12.04 -4.31
C GLU A 47 6.45 -11.38 -3.21
N SER A 48 7.55 -10.73 -3.60
CA SER A 48 8.36 -9.93 -2.66
C SER A 48 7.51 -8.84 -2.02
N LEU A 49 7.53 -8.82 -0.69
CA LEU A 49 6.78 -7.92 0.14
C LEU A 49 7.72 -7.21 1.10
N HIS A 50 7.82 -5.90 0.95
CA HIS A 50 8.44 -5.07 1.96
C HIS A 50 7.46 -4.82 3.11
N VAL A 51 7.94 -5.01 4.34
CA VAL A 51 7.16 -4.78 5.56
C VAL A 51 7.80 -3.64 6.35
N TRP A 52 7.08 -2.54 6.47
CA TRP A 52 7.52 -1.35 7.18
C TRP A 52 6.72 -1.19 8.47
N ASN A 53 7.34 -1.51 9.60
CA ASN A 53 6.70 -1.41 10.90
C ASN A 53 6.69 0.05 11.36
N VAL A 54 5.50 0.66 11.38
CA VAL A 54 5.29 2.04 11.81
C VAL A 54 5.46 2.18 13.33
N THR A 55 5.08 1.14 14.09
CA THR A 55 5.16 1.16 15.55
C THR A 55 6.61 1.05 16.05
N ARG A 56 7.46 0.27 15.38
CA ARG A 56 8.84 -0.02 15.83
C ARG A 56 9.94 0.59 14.96
N GLY A 57 9.62 1.06 13.76
CA GLY A 57 10.59 1.55 12.79
C GLY A 57 11.38 0.46 12.07
N SER A 58 11.19 -0.83 12.39
CA SER A 58 11.84 -1.94 11.69
C SER A 58 11.35 -2.02 10.24
N ARG A 59 12.27 -2.36 9.32
CA ARG A 59 12.00 -2.52 7.90
C ARG A 59 12.63 -3.82 7.45
N LEU A 60 11.85 -4.67 6.79
CA LEU A 60 12.33 -5.93 6.24
C LEU A 60 11.70 -6.19 4.88
N GLU A 61 12.24 -7.18 4.19
CA GLU A 61 11.69 -7.75 2.96
C GLU A 61 11.49 -9.24 3.19
N THR A 62 10.33 -9.75 2.80
CA THR A 62 9.96 -11.17 2.83
C THR A 62 9.03 -11.43 1.64
N TYR A 63 8.17 -12.44 1.70
CA TYR A 63 7.15 -12.68 0.70
C TYR A 63 5.77 -12.87 1.34
N ALA A 64 4.72 -12.57 0.58
CA ALA A 64 3.34 -12.75 1.01
C ALA A 64 2.90 -14.22 0.89
N ILE A 65 2.09 -14.70 1.81
CA ILE A 65 1.31 -15.93 1.66
C ILE A 65 -0.16 -15.65 2.00
N GLU A 66 -1.06 -16.37 1.37
CA GLU A 66 -2.50 -16.21 1.59
C GLU A 66 -2.88 -16.77 2.97
N GLY A 67 -3.63 -15.97 3.73
CA GLY A 67 -4.34 -16.41 4.93
C GLY A 67 -5.68 -17.07 4.59
N LEU A 68 -6.50 -17.28 5.63
CA LEU A 68 -7.84 -17.80 5.45
C LEU A 68 -8.77 -16.73 4.85
N PRO A 69 -9.63 -17.06 3.87
CA PRO A 69 -10.66 -16.16 3.38
C PRO A 69 -11.56 -15.64 4.50
N GLY A 70 -11.88 -14.35 4.48
CA GLY A 70 -12.68 -13.67 5.49
C GLY A 70 -11.97 -13.47 6.83
N SER A 71 -10.69 -13.85 6.97
CA SER A 71 -9.90 -13.55 8.15
C SER A 71 -9.38 -12.11 8.13
N SER A 72 -9.09 -11.57 9.32
CA SER A 72 -8.35 -10.32 9.48
C SER A 72 -6.86 -10.57 9.73
N ASP A 73 -6.37 -11.77 9.47
CA ASP A 73 -5.08 -12.23 10.00
C ASP A 73 -3.89 -11.66 9.23
N ILE A 74 -3.05 -10.94 9.96
CA ILE A 74 -1.74 -10.49 9.50
C ILE A 74 -0.72 -11.12 10.45
N CYS A 75 -0.03 -12.16 9.97
CA CYS A 75 0.91 -12.93 10.79
C CYS A 75 2.35 -12.76 10.31
N ALA A 76 3.23 -12.31 11.20
CA ALA A 76 4.66 -12.27 10.95
C ALA A 76 5.30 -13.61 11.34
N ASN A 77 5.79 -14.36 10.35
CA ASN A 77 6.30 -15.71 10.56
C ASN A 77 7.83 -15.77 10.58
N GLY A 78 8.37 -16.77 11.27
CA GLY A 78 9.79 -17.09 11.33
C GLY A 78 10.64 -15.91 11.79
N ALA A 79 11.70 -15.60 11.04
CA ALA A 79 12.63 -14.53 11.38
C ALA A 79 11.94 -13.15 11.53
N ALA A 80 10.83 -12.90 10.82
CA ALA A 80 10.10 -11.64 10.91
C ALA A 80 9.47 -11.41 12.30
N ALA A 81 9.12 -12.49 13.01
CA ALA A 81 8.52 -12.43 14.35
C ALA A 81 9.46 -11.83 15.41
N HIS A 82 10.78 -11.78 15.16
CA HIS A 82 11.71 -11.07 16.04
C HIS A 82 11.56 -9.54 15.97
N LEU A 83 11.11 -9.01 14.83
CA LEU A 83 11.07 -7.58 14.54
C LEU A 83 9.65 -6.98 14.56
N ILE A 84 8.64 -7.84 14.58
CA ILE A 84 7.22 -7.49 14.45
C ILE A 84 6.44 -8.29 15.49
N ARG A 85 5.51 -7.65 16.20
CA ARG A 85 4.68 -8.31 17.23
C ARG A 85 3.19 -8.03 16.98
N PRO A 86 2.29 -8.87 17.54
CA PRO A 86 0.86 -8.55 17.56
C PRO A 86 0.60 -7.14 18.11
N GLY A 87 -0.32 -6.42 17.47
CA GLY A 87 -0.66 -5.02 17.76
C GLY A 87 0.22 -3.98 17.06
N ASP A 88 1.28 -4.38 16.34
CA ASP A 88 2.04 -3.44 15.53
C ASP A 88 1.29 -3.00 14.29
N HIS A 89 1.45 -1.74 13.90
CA HIS A 89 0.98 -1.24 12.62
C HIS A 89 2.08 -1.36 11.59
N VAL A 90 1.78 -2.00 10.47
CA VAL A 90 2.70 -2.23 9.36
C VAL A 90 2.14 -1.64 8.06
N ILE A 91 3.05 -1.24 7.18
CA ILE A 91 2.75 -0.96 5.78
C ILE A 91 3.35 -2.09 4.97
N LEU A 92 2.54 -2.75 4.16
CA LEU A 92 2.95 -3.82 3.26
C LEU A 92 3.09 -3.22 1.86
N ALA A 93 4.24 -3.38 1.21
CA ALA A 93 4.51 -2.73 -0.06
C ALA A 93 5.15 -3.68 -1.07
N ALA A 94 4.63 -3.70 -2.29
CA ALA A 94 5.17 -4.41 -3.43
C ALA A 94 5.69 -3.42 -4.47
N TYR A 95 6.75 -3.82 -5.19
CA TYR A 95 7.39 -2.99 -6.23
C TYR A 95 7.47 -3.75 -7.53
N ALA A 96 7.35 -3.04 -8.64
CA ALA A 96 7.48 -3.58 -9.98
C ALA A 96 8.57 -2.85 -10.77
N MET A 97 9.16 -3.55 -11.74
CA MET A 97 10.04 -2.94 -12.73
C MET A 97 9.19 -2.40 -13.88
N ILE A 98 9.08 -1.07 -13.95
CA ILE A 98 8.25 -0.36 -14.93
C ILE A 98 9.14 0.22 -16.03
N PRO A 99 8.82 0.06 -17.32
CA PRO A 99 9.53 0.71 -18.41
C PRO A 99 9.58 2.23 -18.23
N GLU A 100 10.69 2.87 -18.57
CA GLU A 100 10.86 4.34 -18.45
C GLU A 100 9.72 5.11 -19.13
N SER A 101 9.25 4.61 -20.29
CA SER A 101 8.15 5.17 -21.07
C SER A 101 6.82 5.20 -20.34
N GLU A 102 6.61 4.30 -19.38
CA GLU A 102 5.34 4.12 -18.66
C GLU A 102 5.36 4.76 -17.26
N THR A 103 6.52 5.26 -16.81
CA THR A 103 6.69 5.81 -15.44
C THR A 103 5.76 6.98 -15.13
N LYS A 104 5.41 7.80 -16.13
CA LYS A 104 4.52 8.97 -15.95
C LYS A 104 3.05 8.59 -15.81
N SER A 105 2.64 7.47 -16.39
CA SER A 105 1.26 6.94 -16.34
C SER A 105 1.07 5.90 -15.24
N HIS A 106 2.16 5.40 -14.66
CA HIS A 106 2.12 4.40 -13.59
C HIS A 106 1.39 4.95 -12.36
N GLN A 107 0.37 4.22 -11.89
CA GLN A 107 -0.35 4.53 -10.67
C GLN A 107 -0.31 3.33 -9.73
N PRO A 108 0.23 3.47 -8.50
CA PRO A 108 0.24 2.40 -7.54
C PRO A 108 -1.18 2.11 -7.01
N LYS A 109 -1.44 0.85 -6.66
CA LYS A 109 -2.65 0.48 -5.90
C LYS A 109 -2.44 0.78 -4.42
N LEU A 110 -3.19 1.73 -3.89
CA LEU A 110 -3.07 2.15 -2.49
C LEU A 110 -4.32 1.75 -1.71
N ILE A 111 -4.15 0.79 -0.81
CA ILE A 111 -5.22 0.23 0.01
C ILE A 111 -5.04 0.73 1.43
N PHE A 112 -6.08 1.32 2.01
CA PHE A 112 -6.08 1.81 3.38
C PHE A 112 -7.06 0.96 4.19
N VAL A 113 -6.59 0.43 5.32
CA VAL A 113 -7.39 -0.45 6.18
C VAL A 113 -7.72 0.21 7.51
N ASN A 114 -8.79 -0.25 8.15
CA ASN A 114 -9.13 0.10 9.53
C ASN A 114 -8.38 -0.80 10.54
N GLU A 115 -8.64 -0.61 11.84
CA GLU A 115 -7.98 -1.37 12.91
C GLU A 115 -8.22 -2.89 12.85
N LYS A 116 -9.31 -3.31 12.19
CA LYS A 116 -9.68 -4.72 11.98
C LYS A 116 -9.16 -5.29 10.67
N ASN A 117 -8.25 -4.58 9.99
CA ASN A 117 -7.72 -4.94 8.67
C ASN A 117 -8.78 -5.00 7.55
N GLU A 118 -9.94 -4.38 7.73
CA GLU A 118 -10.94 -4.24 6.68
C GLU A 118 -10.61 -3.02 5.82
N ILE A 119 -10.84 -3.10 4.51
CA ILE A 119 -10.61 -1.98 3.59
C ILE A 119 -11.51 -0.82 3.98
N SER A 120 -10.90 0.30 4.38
CA SER A 120 -11.60 1.54 4.70
C SER A 120 -11.84 2.38 3.45
N HIS A 121 -10.79 2.56 2.62
CA HIS A 121 -10.88 3.30 1.38
C HIS A 121 -9.69 2.97 0.47
N THR A 122 -9.82 3.36 -0.80
CA THR A 122 -8.77 3.32 -1.81
C THR A 122 -8.66 4.69 -2.47
N GLY A 123 -7.49 5.07 -2.96
CA GLY A 123 -7.28 6.37 -3.60
C GLY A 123 -5.84 6.86 -3.56
N PRO A 124 -5.57 8.05 -4.11
CA PRO A 124 -4.22 8.62 -4.11
C PRO A 124 -3.74 8.93 -2.69
N GLU A 125 -2.43 8.84 -2.48
CA GLU A 125 -1.80 9.32 -1.25
C GLU A 125 -1.76 10.85 -1.24
N VAL A 126 -2.06 11.43 -0.09
CA VAL A 126 -1.85 12.86 0.16
C VAL A 126 -0.40 13.06 0.62
N PRO A 127 0.38 13.95 -0.03
CA PRO A 127 1.73 14.26 0.41
C PRO A 127 1.76 14.68 1.89
N GLY A 128 2.72 14.15 2.66
CA GLY A 128 2.77 14.33 4.12
C GLY A 128 2.58 15.77 4.63
N PRO A 129 3.27 16.79 4.08
CA PRO A 129 3.08 18.19 4.48
C PRO A 129 1.70 18.79 4.16
N GLN A 130 0.91 18.13 3.31
CA GLN A 130 -0.42 18.56 2.87
C GLN A 130 -1.55 17.77 3.57
N MET A 131 -1.21 16.82 4.44
CA MET A 131 -2.20 16.07 5.20
C MET A 131 -2.97 17.02 6.13
N PRO A 132 -4.32 16.96 6.15
CA PRO A 132 -5.11 17.73 7.10
C PRO A 132 -4.68 17.42 8.53
N THR A 133 -4.40 18.47 9.28
CA THR A 133 -3.96 18.35 10.67
C THR A 133 -5.10 17.80 11.53
N ALA A 134 -4.78 17.33 12.75
CA ALA A 134 -5.82 16.94 13.70
C ALA A 134 -6.79 18.09 14.03
N ALA A 135 -6.33 19.35 13.94
CA ALA A 135 -7.16 20.53 14.12
C ALA A 135 -8.18 20.69 12.97
N ASP A 136 -7.78 20.41 11.73
CA ASP A 136 -8.64 20.54 10.54
C ASP A 136 -9.76 19.49 10.50
N ARG A 137 -9.56 18.33 11.16
CA ARG A 137 -10.55 17.25 11.26
C ARG A 137 -11.64 17.49 12.31
N GLY A 138 -11.43 18.46 13.22
CA GLY A 138 -12.35 18.79 14.30
C GLY A 138 -13.43 19.81 13.93
N THR A 139 -13.31 20.47 12.78
CA THR A 139 -14.22 21.55 12.36
C THR A 139 -14.78 21.29 10.97
N GLY A 140 -15.89 20.55 10.88
CA GLY A 140 -16.78 20.70 9.73
C GLY A 140 -17.32 19.40 9.12
N LYS A 141 -18.65 19.29 9.20
CA LYS A 141 -19.60 18.86 8.17
C LYS A 141 -19.13 17.77 7.19
N THR A 142 -19.93 16.70 7.15
CA THR A 142 -20.14 15.86 5.96
C THR A 142 -20.10 16.72 4.70
N SER A 143 -18.98 16.69 3.98
CA SER A 143 -18.83 17.36 2.70
C SER A 143 -19.21 16.37 1.61
N ASP A 144 -20.19 16.78 0.82
CA ASP A 144 -20.85 16.01 -0.23
C ASP A 144 -19.89 15.38 -1.26
N ALA A 145 -20.35 14.25 -1.81
CA ALA A 145 -19.65 13.37 -2.73
C ALA A 145 -19.38 13.95 -4.15
N ASP A 146 -19.42 15.26 -4.34
CA ASP A 146 -19.33 15.89 -5.67
C ASP A 146 -17.98 16.57 -5.99
N GLY A 147 -17.00 16.51 -5.10
CA GLY A 147 -15.69 17.15 -5.30
C GLY A 147 -14.68 16.40 -6.19
N PHE A 148 -14.89 15.13 -6.51
CA PHE A 148 -13.86 14.28 -7.12
C PHE A 148 -13.72 14.44 -8.65
N LYS A 149 -14.55 15.26 -9.31
CA LYS A 149 -14.48 15.45 -10.78
C LYS A 149 -13.54 16.57 -11.25
N SER A 150 -12.82 17.27 -10.37
CA SER A 150 -12.07 18.47 -10.76
C SER A 150 -10.59 18.26 -11.14
N ALA A 151 -9.99 17.09 -10.92
CA ALA A 151 -8.56 16.90 -11.22
C ALA A 151 -8.27 16.37 -12.65
N ALA A 152 -9.26 15.73 -13.30
CA ALA A 152 -9.11 15.15 -14.63
C ALA A 152 -9.34 16.14 -15.80
N ALA A 153 -9.81 17.37 -15.53
CA ALA A 153 -10.26 18.29 -16.57
C ALA A 153 -9.32 19.47 -16.88
N ARG A 154 -8.10 19.52 -16.30
CA ARG A 154 -7.14 20.64 -16.51
C ARG A 154 -5.91 20.32 -17.35
N GLN A 155 -6.00 19.34 -18.27
CA GLN A 155 -4.91 19.08 -19.23
C GLN A 155 -5.34 18.99 -20.70
N HIS A 156 -6.57 19.38 -21.04
CA HIS A 156 -6.96 19.68 -22.42
C HIS A 156 -7.06 21.20 -22.63
N ALA A 157 -5.92 21.89 -22.53
CA ALA A 157 -5.81 23.30 -22.95
C ALA A 157 -4.35 23.72 -23.15
N PHE A 158 -3.54 22.91 -23.85
CA PHE A 158 -2.23 23.33 -24.40
C PHE A 158 -1.86 22.49 -25.62
N ALA A 159 -2.83 22.29 -26.51
CA ALA A 159 -2.63 21.73 -27.84
C ALA A 159 -3.49 22.49 -28.83
N GLU A 160 -3.29 23.80 -28.90
CA GLU A 160 -3.75 24.69 -29.97
C GLU A 160 -3.06 26.05 -29.76
N GLU A 161 -1.78 26.13 -30.14
CA GLU A 161 -1.12 27.32 -30.72
C GLU A 161 0.40 27.06 -30.84
N CYS A 162 0.88 27.14 -32.09
CA CYS A 162 2.25 26.97 -32.61
C CYS A 162 2.78 25.55 -32.85
#